data_AF-R5ECB1-F1
#
_entry.id   AF-R5ECB1-F1
#
_cell.length_a   1.000
_cell.length_b   1.000
_cell.length_c   1.000
_cell.angle_alpha   90.00
_cell.angle_beta   90.00
_cell.angle_gamma   90.00
#
_symmetry.space_group_name_H-M   'P 1'
#
loop_
_entity.id
_entity.type
_entity.pdbx_description
1 polymer ?
#
loop_
_entity_poly.entity_id
_entity_poly.type
_entity_poly.pdbx_seq_one_letter_code
_entity_poly.pdbx_strand_id
1 'polypeptide(L)'
;MKHTSNNPWIYYSRFKTATANDINLVQHAKDCVDSLYEISTRTEIKISQAYNLIFNHIPDELSLWMAKAARTDAHLFGDYSLISKVSVDHKLDFLRMTESPIASLSRLSGFSIFDIVENLELATRSESEFISHLINTSTPTLLSCLEDLLQLKLATNSDLSPPLKADSINRLTAYHLASAGCSKSLNHEITSLHYRTLSEFYEASTKKSYKKMRSILPILSDKELSGYIMLMIALYTICCRVLTNKEASTMHFDTNSIPDKISNILAIGVYIVCSKLNVNYQNCFTKSKKLHNFPSFDNFYAILEMYVNKKAEPVACLGCNTPYLDLKDPKCAQEYLSVIPCPKCKKNAEYDINEN
;
A
#
# COMPACT_ATOMS: atom_id res chain seq x y z
N MET A 1 -21.40 -31.65 25.25
CA MET A 1 -20.91 -30.42 24.60
C MET A 1 -21.82 -30.11 23.42
N LYS A 2 -22.56 -28.99 23.45
CA LYS A 2 -23.46 -28.62 22.34
C LYS A 2 -22.58 -28.20 21.16
N HIS A 3 -22.68 -28.93 20.05
CA HIS A 3 -22.22 -28.44 18.75
C HIS A 3 -23.01 -27.16 18.45
N THR A 4 -22.42 -25.99 18.67
CA THR A 4 -22.94 -24.75 18.09
C THR A 4 -22.86 -24.93 16.59
N SER A 5 -24.02 -25.12 15.95
CA SER A 5 -24.14 -25.28 14.50
C SER A 5 -23.38 -24.14 13.83
N ASN A 6 -22.46 -24.49 12.93
CA ASN A 6 -21.61 -23.51 12.30
C ASN A 6 -22.37 -22.73 11.18
N ASN A 7 -23.52 -22.12 11.47
CA ASN A 7 -24.34 -21.38 10.50
C ASN A 7 -23.93 -19.89 10.41
N PRO A 8 -23.46 -19.37 9.26
CA PRO A 8 -23.10 -17.95 9.07
C PRO A 8 -24.21 -16.95 9.43
N TRP A 9 -25.49 -17.34 9.27
CA TRP A 9 -26.64 -16.49 9.59
C TRP A 9 -26.81 -16.19 11.08
N ILE A 10 -26.33 -17.09 11.95
CA ILE A 10 -26.30 -16.87 13.41
C ILE A 10 -25.29 -15.77 13.79
N TYR A 11 -24.33 -15.49 12.90
CA TYR A 11 -23.25 -14.53 13.12
C TYR A 11 -23.65 -13.19 12.53
N TYR A 12 -24.24 -13.21 11.33
CA TYR A 12 -24.93 -12.04 10.78
C TYR A 12 -25.92 -11.42 11.77
N SER A 13 -26.72 -12.22 12.48
CA SER A 13 -27.66 -11.70 13.48
C SER A 13 -26.95 -11.02 14.66
N ARG A 14 -25.79 -11.52 15.09
CA ARG A 14 -24.95 -10.89 16.12
C ARG A 14 -24.31 -9.59 15.60
N PHE A 15 -23.80 -9.58 14.36
CA PHE A 15 -23.29 -8.38 13.69
C PHE A 15 -24.31 -7.29 13.66
N LYS A 16 -25.47 -7.59 13.08
CA LYS A 16 -26.59 -6.68 12.94
C LYS A 16 -27.00 -6.08 14.29
N THR A 17 -26.83 -6.81 15.38
CA THR A 17 -27.12 -6.31 16.73
C THR A 17 -26.02 -5.37 17.25
N ALA A 18 -24.74 -5.66 16.97
CA ALA A 18 -23.59 -4.86 17.40
C ALA A 18 -23.37 -3.60 16.54
N THR A 19 -23.70 -3.66 15.24
CA THR A 19 -23.52 -2.59 14.25
C THR A 19 -24.85 -2.02 13.76
N ALA A 20 -25.91 -2.13 14.56
CA ALA A 20 -27.30 -1.79 14.18
C ALA A 20 -27.50 -0.36 13.65
N ASN A 21 -26.57 0.55 13.96
CA ASN A 21 -26.62 1.95 13.56
C ASN A 21 -26.03 2.20 12.16
N ASP A 22 -25.35 1.22 11.56
CA ASP A 22 -24.77 1.32 10.21
C ASP A 22 -25.48 0.36 9.25
N ILE A 23 -26.52 0.88 8.59
CA ILE A 23 -27.38 0.11 7.68
C ILE A 23 -26.58 -0.41 6.47
N ASN A 24 -25.61 0.35 5.97
CA ASN A 24 -24.82 -0.04 4.82
C ASN A 24 -23.90 -1.20 5.18
N LEU A 25 -23.21 -1.11 6.33
CA LEU A 25 -22.35 -2.17 6.83
C LEU A 25 -23.14 -3.47 7.06
N VAL A 26 -24.34 -3.37 7.63
CA VAL A 26 -25.24 -4.52 7.83
C VAL A 26 -25.71 -5.12 6.50
N GLN A 27 -25.98 -4.31 5.47
CA GLN A 27 -26.36 -4.82 4.16
C GLN A 27 -25.16 -5.53 3.48
N HIS A 28 -23.98 -4.91 3.49
CA HIS A 28 -22.75 -5.51 2.96
C HIS A 28 -22.41 -6.84 3.62
N ALA A 29 -22.49 -6.93 4.95
CA ALA A 29 -22.25 -8.17 5.67
C ALA A 29 -23.25 -9.28 5.31
N LYS A 30 -24.50 -8.91 4.99
CA LYS A 30 -25.51 -9.86 4.51
C LYS A 30 -25.12 -10.40 3.15
N ASP A 31 -24.80 -9.52 2.21
CA ASP A 31 -24.43 -9.87 0.84
C ASP A 31 -23.16 -10.75 0.82
N CYS A 32 -22.20 -10.46 1.72
CA CYS A 32 -21.04 -11.32 1.94
C CYS A 32 -21.45 -12.72 2.39
N VAL A 33 -22.35 -12.83 3.38
CA VAL A 33 -22.83 -14.12 3.91
C VAL A 33 -23.59 -14.92 2.84
N ASP A 34 -24.39 -14.26 2.02
CA ASP A 34 -25.10 -14.86 0.89
C ASP A 34 -24.11 -15.47 -0.13
N SER A 35 -23.02 -14.76 -0.42
CA SER A 35 -22.01 -15.18 -1.41
C SER A 35 -21.01 -16.25 -0.94
N LEU A 36 -20.94 -16.55 0.37
CA LEU A 36 -19.91 -17.44 0.98
C LEU A 36 -19.82 -18.85 0.34
N TYR A 37 -20.91 -19.35 -0.24
CA TYR A 37 -21.01 -20.71 -0.78
C TYR A 37 -20.94 -20.77 -2.30
N GLU A 38 -20.73 -19.63 -2.97
CA GLU A 38 -20.93 -19.51 -4.43
C GLU A 38 -19.64 -19.61 -5.25
N ILE A 39 -18.47 -19.63 -4.60
CA ILE A 39 -17.18 -19.79 -5.30
C ILE A 39 -16.83 -21.26 -5.53
N SER A 40 -16.51 -21.58 -6.79
CA SER A 40 -15.94 -22.87 -7.15
C SER A 40 -14.45 -22.96 -6.83
N THR A 41 -13.96 -24.15 -6.46
CA THR A 41 -12.52 -24.43 -6.28
C THR A 41 -11.69 -24.08 -7.52
N ARG A 42 -12.28 -24.22 -8.73
CA ARG A 42 -11.63 -23.83 -9.98
C ARG A 42 -11.34 -22.32 -10.03
N THR A 43 -12.25 -21.50 -9.53
CA THR A 43 -12.09 -20.04 -9.46
C THR A 43 -11.00 -19.69 -8.45
N GLU A 44 -10.99 -20.31 -7.27
CA GLU A 44 -9.94 -20.08 -6.26
C GLU A 44 -8.53 -20.40 -6.78
N ILE A 45 -8.38 -21.51 -7.51
CA ILE A 45 -7.09 -21.88 -8.11
C ILE A 45 -6.62 -20.80 -9.09
N LYS A 46 -7.51 -20.27 -9.93
CA LYS A 46 -7.15 -19.24 -10.93
C LYS A 46 -6.65 -17.94 -10.28
N ILE A 47 -7.31 -17.49 -9.22
CA ILE A 47 -6.98 -16.20 -8.58
C ILE A 47 -5.89 -16.33 -7.49
N SER A 48 -5.56 -17.55 -7.07
CA SER A 48 -4.67 -17.84 -5.93
C SER A 48 -3.33 -17.09 -5.98
N GLN A 49 -2.71 -16.97 -7.16
CA GLN A 49 -1.42 -16.28 -7.30
C GLN A 49 -1.52 -14.79 -7.01
N ALA A 50 -2.50 -14.09 -7.60
CA ALA A 50 -2.71 -12.68 -7.32
C ALA A 50 -3.22 -12.44 -5.90
N TYR A 51 -4.09 -13.31 -5.40
CA TYR A 51 -4.53 -13.28 -4.01
C TYR A 51 -3.33 -13.34 -3.06
N ASN A 52 -2.42 -14.30 -3.25
CA ASN A 52 -1.23 -14.44 -2.40
C ASN A 52 -0.31 -13.22 -2.49
N LEU A 53 -0.10 -12.67 -3.70
CA LEU A 53 0.72 -11.47 -3.88
C LEU A 53 0.14 -10.25 -3.19
N ILE A 54 -1.16 -10.01 -3.35
CA ILE A 54 -1.81 -8.80 -2.83
C ILE A 54 -2.14 -8.95 -1.35
N PHE A 55 -2.79 -10.04 -0.93
CA PHE A 55 -3.42 -10.15 0.38
C PHE A 55 -2.65 -10.99 1.40
N ASN A 56 -1.62 -11.75 0.99
CA ASN A 56 -0.72 -12.40 1.94
C ASN A 56 0.61 -11.66 2.03
N HIS A 57 1.34 -11.53 0.92
CA HIS A 57 2.70 -10.99 0.93
C HIS A 57 2.79 -9.51 1.33
N ILE A 58 1.96 -8.63 0.74
CA ILE A 58 2.03 -7.19 1.03
C ILE A 58 1.69 -6.91 2.51
N PRO A 59 0.57 -7.41 3.08
CA PRO A 59 0.21 -7.12 4.46
C PRO A 59 1.17 -7.71 5.49
N ASP A 60 1.67 -8.92 5.25
CA ASP A 60 2.64 -9.57 6.15
C ASP A 60 3.92 -8.75 6.24
N GLU A 61 4.46 -8.29 5.13
CA GLU A 61 5.68 -7.49 5.15
C GLU A 61 5.45 -6.05 5.62
N LEU A 62 4.38 -5.39 5.14
CA LEU A 62 4.09 -4.00 5.52
C LEU A 62 3.76 -3.87 7.01
N SER A 63 3.02 -4.81 7.60
CA SER A 63 2.68 -4.74 9.03
C SER A 63 3.92 -4.73 9.92
N LEU A 64 4.99 -5.43 9.54
CA LEU A 64 6.29 -5.38 10.23
C LEU A 64 6.96 -4.02 10.09
N TRP A 65 6.89 -3.39 8.92
CA TRP A 65 7.43 -2.04 8.71
C TRP A 65 6.61 -0.97 9.42
N MET A 66 5.29 -1.11 9.45
CA MET A 66 4.39 -0.23 10.19
C MET A 66 4.66 -0.30 11.69
N ALA A 67 4.83 -1.49 12.26
CA ALA A 67 5.21 -1.65 13.66
C ALA A 67 6.56 -0.97 13.96
N LYS A 68 7.55 -1.08 13.07
CA LYS A 68 8.82 -0.36 13.20
C LYS A 68 8.65 1.15 13.09
N ALA A 69 7.85 1.63 12.14
CA ALA A 69 7.56 3.05 11.94
C ALA A 69 6.87 3.63 13.18
N ALA A 70 5.87 2.96 13.73
CA ALA A 70 5.19 3.37 14.95
C ALA A 70 6.15 3.54 16.15
N ARG A 71 7.16 2.67 16.26
CA ARG A 71 8.18 2.71 17.33
C ARG A 71 9.27 3.75 17.14
N THR A 72 9.59 4.07 15.88
CA THR A 72 10.69 4.99 15.51
C THR A 72 10.18 6.42 15.37
N ASP A 73 8.97 6.57 14.85
CA ASP A 73 8.31 7.84 14.55
C ASP A 73 7.07 8.04 15.45
N ALA A 74 7.18 7.71 16.74
CA ALA A 74 6.09 7.86 17.72
C ALA A 74 5.55 9.31 17.81
N HIS A 75 6.37 10.29 17.46
CA HIS A 75 5.96 11.70 17.38
C HIS A 75 5.02 12.00 16.19
N LEU A 76 5.00 11.16 15.15
CA LEU A 76 4.10 11.28 14.00
C LEU A 76 2.81 10.47 14.18
N PHE A 77 2.92 9.28 14.78
CA PHE A 77 1.81 8.32 14.85
C PHE A 77 1.19 8.18 16.24
N GLY A 78 1.80 8.74 17.29
CA GLY A 78 1.32 8.60 18.67
C GLY A 78 1.74 7.28 19.33
N ASP A 79 1.19 7.01 20.53
CA ASP A 79 1.47 5.77 21.27
C ASP A 79 0.65 4.61 20.70
N TYR A 80 1.33 3.79 19.90
CA TYR A 80 0.78 2.63 19.20
C TYR A 80 0.06 1.61 20.08
N SER A 81 0.42 1.51 21.37
CA SER A 81 -0.28 0.62 22.30
C SER A 81 -1.76 0.99 22.50
N LEU A 82 -2.15 2.22 22.13
CA LEU A 82 -3.51 2.74 22.17
C LEU A 82 -4.22 2.71 20.80
N ILE A 83 -3.54 2.31 19.72
CA ILE A 83 -3.96 2.58 18.33
C ILE A 83 -4.96 1.58 17.73
N SER A 84 -5.26 0.40 18.31
CA SER A 84 -6.61 -0.19 18.11
C SER A 84 -6.92 -1.46 18.90
N LYS A 85 -8.06 -1.37 19.59
CA LYS A 85 -9.09 -2.43 19.63
C LYS A 85 -10.43 -1.87 19.08
N VAL A 86 -10.76 -0.64 19.48
CA VAL A 86 -12.06 0.02 19.23
C VAL A 86 -12.52 0.05 17.77
N SER A 87 -11.64 0.30 16.79
CA SER A 87 -12.02 0.47 15.37
C SER A 87 -12.18 -0.84 14.59
N VAL A 88 -11.71 -1.97 15.12
CA VAL A 88 -11.76 -3.28 14.44
C VAL A 88 -12.36 -4.41 15.29
N ASP A 89 -12.69 -4.16 16.57
CA ASP A 89 -13.32 -5.16 17.45
C ASP A 89 -14.56 -5.77 16.80
N HIS A 90 -15.39 -4.94 16.16
CA HIS A 90 -16.58 -5.39 15.44
C HIS A 90 -16.27 -6.23 14.19
N LYS A 91 -15.05 -6.16 13.62
CA LYS A 91 -14.60 -7.01 12.50
C LYS A 91 -13.98 -8.33 13.01
N LEU A 92 -13.37 -8.31 14.20
CA LEU A 92 -12.66 -9.44 14.81
C LEU A 92 -13.60 -10.44 15.50
N ASP A 93 -14.76 -10.00 16.00
CA ASP A 93 -15.78 -10.88 16.63
C ASP A 93 -16.44 -11.87 15.63
N PHE A 94 -16.08 -11.81 14.34
CA PHE A 94 -16.63 -12.62 13.25
C PHE A 94 -15.81 -13.87 12.87
N LEU A 95 -14.65 -14.07 13.50
CA LEU A 95 -13.68 -15.08 13.07
C LEU A 95 -14.22 -16.52 13.19
N ARG A 96 -14.17 -17.25 12.07
CA ARG A 96 -14.33 -18.71 12.03
C ARG A 96 -13.19 -19.36 11.27
N MET A 97 -12.68 -20.46 11.82
CA MET A 97 -11.53 -21.22 11.32
C MET A 97 -11.79 -22.08 10.05
N THR A 98 -12.96 -21.96 9.39
CA THR A 98 -13.37 -22.86 8.30
C THR A 98 -13.84 -22.14 7.02
N GLU A 99 -13.70 -20.81 6.94
CA GLU A 99 -14.00 -20.05 5.72
C GLU A 99 -12.82 -20.11 4.74
N SER A 100 -13.08 -20.07 3.43
CA SER A 100 -11.99 -19.94 2.45
C SER A 100 -11.36 -18.53 2.55
N PRO A 101 -10.09 -18.35 2.13
CA PRO A 101 -9.40 -17.07 2.28
C PRO A 101 -10.16 -15.88 1.67
N ILE A 102 -10.76 -16.06 0.49
CA ILE A 102 -11.49 -15.00 -0.20
C ILE A 102 -12.83 -14.67 0.47
N ALA A 103 -13.49 -15.67 1.04
CA ALA A 103 -14.66 -15.48 1.88
C ALA A 103 -14.33 -14.69 3.15
N SER A 104 -13.18 -14.99 3.78
CA SER A 104 -12.67 -14.21 4.91
C SER A 104 -12.43 -12.75 4.53
N LEU A 105 -11.74 -12.53 3.41
CA LEU A 105 -11.41 -11.19 2.92
C LEU A 105 -12.67 -10.37 2.65
N SER A 106 -13.63 -10.92 1.90
CA SER A 106 -14.92 -10.28 1.61
C SER A 106 -15.65 -9.85 2.87
N ARG A 107 -15.79 -10.77 3.84
CA ARG A 107 -16.44 -10.47 5.12
C ARG A 107 -15.71 -9.37 5.90
N LEU A 108 -14.39 -9.35 5.88
CA LEU A 108 -13.57 -8.41 6.64
C LEU A 108 -13.50 -7.01 6.02
N SER A 109 -13.60 -6.93 4.68
CA SER A 109 -13.55 -5.67 3.94
C SER A 109 -14.93 -5.11 3.58
N GLY A 110 -15.99 -5.92 3.69
CA GLY A 110 -17.36 -5.53 3.31
C GLY A 110 -17.59 -5.51 1.78
N PHE A 111 -16.62 -5.93 0.97
CA PHE A 111 -16.79 -6.06 -0.48
C PHE A 111 -17.35 -7.43 -0.84
N SER A 112 -18.21 -7.49 -1.87
CA SER A 112 -18.73 -8.74 -2.40
C SER A 112 -17.60 -9.65 -2.87
N ILE A 113 -17.74 -10.94 -2.61
CA ILE A 113 -16.84 -11.98 -3.11
C ILE A 113 -16.70 -11.88 -4.65
N PHE A 114 -17.79 -11.59 -5.37
CA PHE A 114 -17.77 -11.46 -6.83
C PHE A 114 -16.93 -10.28 -7.30
N ASP A 115 -17.06 -9.13 -6.64
CA ASP A 115 -16.30 -7.92 -6.99
C ASP A 115 -14.79 -8.16 -6.76
N ILE A 116 -14.43 -8.82 -5.65
CA ILE A 116 -13.04 -9.16 -5.36
C ILE A 116 -12.49 -10.13 -6.41
N VAL A 117 -13.23 -11.20 -6.74
CA VAL A 117 -12.82 -12.17 -7.78
C VAL A 117 -12.66 -11.49 -9.12
N GLU A 118 -13.64 -10.70 -9.57
CA GLU A 118 -13.58 -10.03 -10.86
C GLU A 118 -12.36 -9.12 -10.95
N ASN A 119 -12.08 -8.35 -9.89
CA ASN A 119 -10.92 -7.49 -9.83
C ASN A 119 -9.60 -8.27 -9.82
N LEU A 120 -9.52 -9.40 -9.12
CA LEU A 120 -8.34 -10.28 -9.12
C LEU A 120 -8.12 -10.95 -10.49
N GLU A 121 -9.19 -11.39 -11.14
CA GLU A 121 -9.14 -11.93 -12.50
C GLU A 121 -8.68 -10.84 -13.49
N LEU A 122 -9.20 -9.61 -13.39
CA LEU A 122 -8.80 -8.48 -14.22
C LEU A 122 -7.33 -8.11 -14.03
N ALA A 123 -6.87 -8.02 -12.78
CA ALA A 123 -5.48 -7.71 -12.45
C ALA A 123 -4.48 -8.75 -13.02
N THR A 124 -4.92 -10.00 -13.22
CA THR A 124 -4.07 -11.09 -13.73
C THR A 124 -4.14 -11.29 -15.24
N ARG A 125 -4.96 -10.52 -15.98
CA ARG A 125 -5.11 -10.71 -17.44
C ARG A 125 -3.86 -10.39 -18.24
N SER A 126 -3.01 -9.45 -17.80
CA SER A 126 -1.74 -9.18 -18.49
C SER A 126 -0.66 -8.55 -17.60
N GLU A 127 0.60 -8.83 -17.96
CA GLU A 127 1.81 -8.33 -17.29
C GLU A 127 1.82 -6.81 -17.11
N SER A 128 1.43 -6.08 -18.17
CA SER A 128 1.51 -4.62 -18.21
C SER A 128 0.33 -3.92 -17.55
N GLU A 129 -0.67 -4.67 -17.07
CA GLU A 129 -1.91 -4.12 -16.51
C GLU A 129 -2.07 -4.38 -15.01
N PHE A 130 -1.33 -5.30 -14.37
CA PHE A 130 -1.53 -5.60 -12.95
C PHE A 130 -1.41 -4.37 -12.05
N ILE A 131 -0.30 -3.63 -12.14
CA ILE A 131 -0.11 -2.40 -11.36
C ILE A 131 -1.12 -1.33 -11.80
N SER A 132 -1.36 -1.20 -13.10
CA SER A 132 -2.31 -0.22 -13.65
C SER A 132 -3.76 -0.46 -13.24
N HIS A 133 -4.14 -1.72 -12.97
CA HIS A 133 -5.45 -2.12 -12.46
C HIS A 133 -5.53 -1.89 -10.95
N LEU A 134 -4.49 -2.31 -10.21
CA LEU A 134 -4.43 -2.18 -8.76
C LEU A 134 -4.57 -0.74 -8.28
N ILE A 135 -3.93 0.22 -8.98
CA ILE A 135 -3.99 1.65 -8.63
C ILE A 135 -5.15 2.39 -9.30
N ASN A 136 -5.95 1.73 -10.14
CA ASN A 136 -6.93 2.43 -10.96
C ASN A 136 -8.02 3.06 -10.09
N THR A 137 -8.29 4.34 -10.32
CA THR A 137 -9.25 5.12 -9.52
C THR A 137 -10.70 4.68 -9.72
N SER A 138 -11.04 4.06 -10.86
CA SER A 138 -12.39 3.48 -11.06
C SER A 138 -12.61 2.11 -10.43
N THR A 139 -11.55 1.45 -9.95
CA THR A 139 -11.64 0.13 -9.31
C THR A 139 -10.79 0.07 -8.03
N PRO A 140 -11.14 0.85 -6.99
CA PRO A 140 -10.35 0.95 -5.75
C PRO A 140 -10.40 -0.31 -4.87
N THR A 141 -11.29 -1.25 -5.17
CA THR A 141 -11.67 -2.43 -4.36
C THR A 141 -10.49 -3.18 -3.75
N LEU A 142 -9.46 -3.51 -4.54
CA LEU A 142 -8.34 -4.33 -4.05
C LEU A 142 -7.47 -3.58 -3.03
N LEU A 143 -7.26 -2.28 -3.22
CA LEU A 143 -6.50 -1.45 -2.28
C LEU A 143 -7.31 -1.18 -1.00
N SER A 144 -8.63 -1.03 -1.09
CA SER A 144 -9.48 -0.89 0.08
C SER A 144 -9.53 -2.18 0.90
N CYS A 145 -9.65 -3.35 0.26
CA CYS A 145 -9.53 -4.65 0.93
C CYS A 145 -8.17 -4.83 1.62
N LEU A 146 -7.09 -4.33 1.00
CA LEU A 146 -5.74 -4.37 1.55
C LEU A 146 -5.62 -3.49 2.80
N GLU A 147 -6.20 -2.29 2.77
CA GLU A 147 -6.23 -1.37 3.90
C GLU A 147 -6.97 -1.99 5.10
N ASP A 148 -8.15 -2.56 4.89
CA ASP A 148 -8.90 -3.27 5.95
C ASP A 148 -8.08 -4.41 6.56
N LEU A 149 -7.39 -5.19 5.73
CA LEU A 149 -6.55 -6.29 6.19
C LEU A 149 -5.32 -5.80 6.98
N LEU A 150 -4.73 -4.67 6.58
CA LEU A 150 -3.65 -4.03 7.32
C LEU A 150 -4.12 -3.53 8.69
N GLN A 151 -5.29 -2.90 8.78
CA GLN A 151 -5.90 -2.49 10.06
C GLN A 151 -6.05 -3.68 11.01
N LEU A 152 -6.57 -4.80 10.51
CA LEU A 152 -6.76 -6.02 11.28
C LEU A 152 -5.43 -6.63 11.75
N LYS A 153 -4.47 -6.81 10.83
CA LYS A 153 -3.16 -7.37 11.17
C LYS A 153 -2.45 -6.52 12.21
N LEU A 154 -2.50 -5.20 12.06
CA LEU A 154 -1.86 -4.26 12.96
C LEU A 154 -2.48 -4.31 14.36
N ALA A 155 -3.81 -4.34 14.47
CA ALA A 155 -4.52 -4.49 15.75
C ALA A 155 -4.21 -5.82 16.47
N THR A 156 -3.99 -6.90 15.71
CA THR A 156 -3.61 -8.20 16.27
C THR A 156 -2.12 -8.33 16.58
N ASN A 157 -1.29 -7.37 16.14
CA ASN A 157 0.14 -7.41 16.35
C ASN A 157 0.50 -6.96 17.77
N SER A 158 1.00 -7.90 18.57
CA SER A 158 1.29 -7.73 19.99
C SER A 158 2.70 -7.21 20.29
N ASP A 159 3.48 -6.82 19.28
CA ASP A 159 4.85 -6.35 19.47
C ASP A 159 4.89 -4.91 20.03
N LEU A 160 4.65 -4.84 21.34
CA LEU A 160 4.68 -3.64 22.20
C LEU A 160 6.11 -3.28 22.64
N SER A 161 7.10 -3.56 21.80
CA SER A 161 8.49 -3.25 22.12
C SER A 161 8.68 -1.73 22.31
N PRO A 162 9.42 -1.29 23.34
CA PRO A 162 9.53 0.13 23.68
C PRO A 162 10.14 0.96 22.54
N PRO A 163 9.92 2.31 22.55
CA PRO A 163 10.55 3.23 21.62
C PRO A 163 12.07 3.09 21.63
N LEU A 164 12.70 3.17 20.47
CA LEU A 164 14.16 3.13 20.35
C LEU A 164 14.77 4.48 20.75
N LYS A 165 15.99 4.47 21.29
CA LYS A 165 16.75 5.71 21.53
C LYS A 165 17.09 6.38 20.19
N ALA A 166 17.07 7.72 20.14
CA ALA A 166 17.27 8.51 18.93
C ALA A 166 18.52 8.12 18.11
N ASP A 167 19.68 7.97 18.75
CA ASP A 167 20.92 7.56 18.06
C ASP A 167 20.82 6.14 17.47
N SER A 168 20.06 5.25 18.12
CA SER A 168 19.77 3.92 17.60
C SER A 168 18.80 3.98 16.42
N ILE A 169 17.87 4.95 16.39
CA ILE A 169 16.94 5.18 15.28
C ILE A 169 17.70 5.63 14.03
N ASN A 170 18.60 6.60 14.13
CA ASN A 170 19.34 7.10 12.97
C ASN A 170 20.23 6.03 12.35
N ARG A 171 20.94 5.23 13.16
CA ARG A 171 21.76 4.10 12.66
C ARG A 171 20.92 2.99 12.05
N LEU A 172 19.79 2.65 12.66
CA LEU A 172 18.86 1.65 12.12
C LEU A 172 18.27 2.11 10.77
N THR A 173 17.84 3.37 10.70
CA THR A 173 17.33 4.00 9.48
C THR A 173 18.39 3.99 8.40
N ALA A 174 19.63 4.39 8.71
CA ALA A 174 20.73 4.39 7.76
C ALA A 174 21.04 3.00 7.19
N TYR A 175 21.03 1.96 8.03
CA TYR A 175 21.19 0.57 7.60
C TYR A 175 20.08 0.13 6.62
N HIS A 176 18.83 0.47 6.93
CA HIS A 176 17.69 0.13 6.07
C HIS A 176 17.67 0.93 4.77
N LEU A 177 18.04 2.21 4.79
CA LEU A 177 18.23 3.03 3.59
C LEU A 177 19.29 2.42 2.66
N ALA A 178 20.46 2.06 3.21
CA ALA A 178 21.51 1.40 2.45
C ALA A 178 21.01 0.08 1.83
N SER A 179 20.26 -0.71 2.59
CA SER A 179 19.66 -1.97 2.13
C SER A 179 18.62 -1.79 1.02
N ALA A 180 17.89 -0.66 1.02
CA ALA A 180 16.97 -0.25 -0.04
C ALA A 180 17.70 0.29 -1.29
N GLY A 181 19.01 0.47 -1.24
CA GLY A 181 19.81 1.02 -2.32
C GLY A 181 19.76 2.56 -2.41
N CYS A 182 19.42 3.24 -1.31
CA CYS A 182 19.49 4.69 -1.16
C CYS A 182 20.92 5.19 -1.36
N SER A 183 21.12 6.31 -2.06
CA SER A 183 22.45 6.91 -2.16
C SER A 183 22.98 7.34 -0.80
N LYS A 184 24.30 7.32 -0.65
CA LYS A 184 24.95 7.75 0.59
C LYS A 184 24.68 9.22 0.91
N SER A 185 24.51 10.07 -0.10
CA SER A 185 24.17 11.48 0.05
C SER A 185 22.78 11.68 0.61
N LEU A 186 21.77 11.00 0.05
CA LEU A 186 20.41 11.08 0.56
C LEU A 186 20.31 10.45 1.97
N ASN A 187 21.04 9.38 2.23
CA ASN A 187 21.10 8.78 3.57
C ASN A 187 21.69 9.74 4.61
N HIS A 188 22.74 10.48 4.24
CA HIS A 188 23.29 11.55 5.08
C HIS A 188 22.28 12.67 5.35
N GLU A 189 21.55 13.10 4.32
CA GLU A 189 20.50 14.12 4.45
C GLU A 189 19.37 13.68 5.39
N ILE A 190 18.90 12.43 5.24
CA ILE A 190 17.80 11.89 6.06
C ILE A 190 18.24 11.66 7.52
N THR A 191 19.41 11.07 7.75
CA THR A 191 19.80 10.57 9.08
C THR A 191 20.74 11.50 9.83
N SER A 192 21.29 12.52 9.16
CA SER A 192 22.34 13.41 9.67
C SER A 192 23.61 12.69 10.17
N LEU A 193 23.77 11.39 9.88
CA LEU A 193 24.95 10.63 10.28
C LEU A 193 26.16 11.00 9.41
N HIS A 194 27.34 11.11 10.05
CA HIS A 194 28.56 11.46 9.33
C HIS A 194 28.90 10.42 8.24
N TYR A 195 29.40 10.90 7.08
CA TYR A 195 29.75 10.05 5.93
C TYR A 195 30.68 8.87 6.28
N ARG A 196 31.56 9.03 7.26
CA ARG A 196 32.44 7.95 7.75
C ARG A 196 31.64 6.80 8.38
N THR A 197 30.66 7.11 9.23
CA THR A 197 29.77 6.12 9.83
C THR A 197 28.89 5.47 8.78
N LEU A 198 28.37 6.25 7.82
CA LEU A 198 27.59 5.70 6.73
C LEU A 198 28.41 4.70 5.88
N SER A 199 29.72 4.91 5.70
CA SER A 199 30.55 3.95 4.93
C SER A 199 30.43 2.51 5.42
N GLU A 200 30.21 2.31 6.73
CA GLU A 200 30.08 0.98 7.36
C GLU A 200 28.89 0.19 6.79
N PHE A 201 27.84 0.87 6.30
CA PHE A 201 26.64 0.23 5.74
C PHE A 201 26.72 0.02 4.22
N TYR A 202 27.71 0.60 3.54
CA TYR A 202 27.80 0.66 2.07
C TYR A 202 28.97 -0.18 1.50
N GLU A 203 29.57 -1.06 2.29
CA GLU A 203 30.75 -1.85 1.87
C GLU A 203 30.55 -2.74 0.62
N ALA A 204 31.67 -3.04 -0.05
CA ALA A 204 31.80 -3.61 -1.40
C ALA A 204 31.22 -5.03 -1.64
N SER A 205 30.54 -5.62 -0.66
CA SER A 205 29.90 -6.94 -0.76
C SER A 205 28.53 -6.91 -1.44
N THR A 206 27.93 -5.73 -1.63
CA THR A 206 26.70 -5.58 -2.39
C THR A 206 27.00 -5.20 -3.84
N LYS A 207 27.21 -6.20 -4.71
CA LYS A 207 27.14 -6.07 -6.19
C LYS A 207 25.74 -5.66 -6.70
N LYS A 208 24.91 -5.00 -5.89
CA LYS A 208 23.70 -4.33 -6.36
C LYS A 208 24.16 -2.98 -6.86
N SER A 209 24.18 -2.76 -8.18
CA SER A 209 24.48 -1.44 -8.72
C SER A 209 23.47 -0.47 -8.14
N TYR A 210 23.92 0.47 -7.29
CA TYR A 210 23.10 1.60 -6.86
C TYR A 210 22.61 2.30 -8.14
N LYS A 211 21.32 2.20 -8.44
CA LYS A 211 20.75 2.86 -9.62
C LYS A 211 20.85 4.36 -9.36
N LYS A 212 21.64 5.06 -10.19
CA LYS A 212 21.70 6.53 -10.13
C LYS A 212 20.29 7.10 -10.25
N MET A 213 20.02 8.15 -9.46
CA MET A 213 18.80 8.94 -9.59
C MET A 213 18.63 9.38 -11.05
N ARG A 214 17.50 9.02 -11.66
CA ARG A 214 17.11 9.53 -12.98
C ARG A 214 16.37 10.86 -12.80
N SER A 215 16.27 11.66 -13.86
CA SER A 215 15.35 12.81 -13.84
C SER A 215 13.91 12.34 -13.55
N ILE A 216 13.14 13.17 -12.86
CA ILE A 216 11.78 12.81 -12.40
C ILE A 216 10.82 12.70 -13.59
N LEU A 217 10.92 13.61 -14.57
CA LEU A 217 9.99 13.67 -15.69
C LEU A 217 9.91 12.35 -16.51
N PRO A 218 11.03 11.72 -16.92
CA PRO A 218 10.95 10.43 -17.62
C PRO A 218 10.36 9.30 -16.78
N ILE A 219 10.50 9.34 -15.45
CA ILE A 219 9.92 8.34 -14.55
C ILE A 219 8.39 8.48 -14.53
N LEU A 220 7.90 9.70 -14.34
CA LEU A 220 6.47 10.00 -14.31
C LEU A 220 5.81 9.86 -15.68
N SER A 221 6.57 10.00 -16.77
CA SER A 221 6.09 9.80 -18.14
C SER A 221 6.05 8.33 -18.59
N ASP A 222 6.77 7.44 -17.90
CA ASP A 222 6.83 6.01 -18.19
C ASP A 222 5.69 5.26 -17.49
N LYS A 223 4.94 4.43 -18.24
CA LYS A 223 3.76 3.71 -17.73
C LYS A 223 4.11 2.83 -16.52
N GLU A 224 5.20 2.07 -16.60
CA GLU A 224 5.55 1.08 -15.57
C GLU A 224 6.12 1.77 -14.34
N LEU A 225 7.06 2.70 -14.55
CA LEU A 225 7.72 3.42 -13.47
C LEU A 225 6.73 4.32 -12.72
N SER A 226 5.91 5.08 -13.44
CA SER A 226 4.85 5.88 -12.83
C SER A 226 3.84 5.02 -12.09
N GLY A 227 3.47 3.85 -12.63
CA GLY A 227 2.57 2.93 -11.96
C GLY A 227 3.11 2.47 -10.60
N TYR A 228 4.39 2.10 -10.53
CA TYR A 228 5.02 1.72 -9.25
C TYR A 228 5.16 2.89 -8.28
N ILE A 229 5.47 4.09 -8.77
CA ILE A 229 5.48 5.30 -7.94
C ILE A 229 4.12 5.52 -7.31
N MET A 230 3.04 5.48 -8.10
CA MET A 230 1.69 5.65 -7.61
C MET A 230 1.28 4.53 -6.64
N LEU A 231 1.66 3.27 -6.89
CA LEU A 231 1.41 2.19 -5.94
C LEU A 231 2.12 2.43 -4.60
N MET A 232 3.39 2.86 -4.63
CA MET A 232 4.13 3.17 -3.41
C MET A 232 3.49 4.35 -2.66
N ILE A 233 3.02 5.39 -3.36
CA ILE A 233 2.29 6.51 -2.73
C ILE A 233 0.98 6.04 -2.11
N ALA A 234 0.22 5.19 -2.80
CA ALA A 234 -1.03 4.65 -2.29
C ALA A 234 -0.81 3.84 -1.01
N LEU A 235 0.15 2.90 -1.03
CA LEU A 235 0.48 2.09 0.14
C LEU A 235 1.03 2.93 1.29
N TYR A 236 1.85 3.95 1.01
CA TYR A 236 2.33 4.88 2.03
C TYR A 236 1.17 5.64 2.71
N THR A 237 0.24 6.16 1.90
CA THR A 237 -0.95 6.87 2.36
C THR A 237 -1.84 5.95 3.21
N ILE A 238 -2.12 4.74 2.74
CA ILE A 238 -2.85 3.70 3.49
C ILE A 238 -2.16 3.43 4.83
N CYS A 239 -0.86 3.16 4.83
CA CYS A 239 -0.15 2.87 6.06
C CYS A 239 -0.17 4.04 7.06
N CYS A 240 -0.03 5.28 6.59
CA CYS A 240 -0.21 6.47 7.44
C CYS A 240 -1.62 6.55 8.01
N ARG A 241 -2.65 6.27 7.20
CA ARG A 241 -4.05 6.26 7.65
C ARG A 241 -4.28 5.24 8.74
N VAL A 242 -3.82 4.01 8.53
CA VAL A 242 -3.92 2.93 9.52
C VAL A 242 -3.15 3.28 10.79
N LEU A 243 -1.92 3.79 10.68
CA LEU A 243 -1.10 4.18 11.83
C LEU A 243 -1.67 5.37 12.60
N THR A 244 -2.51 6.19 11.98
CA THR A 244 -3.24 7.29 12.64
C THR A 244 -4.66 6.90 13.06
N ASN A 245 -5.00 5.60 13.02
CA ASN A 245 -6.30 5.02 13.38
C ASN A 245 -7.50 5.69 12.68
N LYS A 246 -7.31 6.10 11.43
CA LYS A 246 -8.40 6.59 10.58
C LYS A 246 -9.10 5.41 9.90
N GLU A 247 -10.38 5.58 9.59
CA GLU A 247 -11.18 4.57 8.89
C GLU A 247 -10.63 4.29 7.48
N ALA A 248 -10.86 3.07 6.99
CA ALA A 248 -10.46 2.70 5.63
C ALA A 248 -11.21 3.59 4.61
N SER A 249 -10.56 3.92 3.50
CA SER A 249 -11.14 4.84 2.51
C SER A 249 -10.72 4.46 1.10
N THR A 250 -11.61 4.69 0.14
CA THR A 250 -11.32 4.57 -1.29
C THR A 250 -10.36 5.66 -1.81
N MET A 251 -10.11 6.70 -1.02
CA MET A 251 -9.24 7.84 -1.37
C MET A 251 -7.77 7.53 -1.09
N HIS A 252 -7.17 6.61 -1.83
CA HIS A 252 -5.81 6.13 -1.56
C HIS A 252 -4.68 7.15 -1.86
N PHE A 253 -5.02 8.33 -2.38
CA PHE A 253 -4.07 9.42 -2.69
C PHE A 253 -4.37 10.72 -1.93
N ASP A 254 -5.10 10.62 -0.81
CA ASP A 254 -5.39 11.76 0.06
C ASP A 254 -4.17 12.17 0.89
N THR A 255 -3.66 13.37 0.64
CA THR A 255 -2.54 13.94 1.43
C THR A 255 -2.93 14.34 2.85
N ASN A 256 -4.23 14.56 3.15
CA ASN A 256 -4.70 14.92 4.49
C ASN A 256 -4.60 13.76 5.49
N SER A 257 -4.40 12.54 4.99
CA SER A 257 -4.14 11.34 5.77
C SER A 257 -2.67 11.13 6.12
N ILE A 258 -1.78 12.02 5.68
CA ILE A 258 -0.34 11.90 5.86
C ILE A 258 0.13 12.97 6.86
N PRO A 259 1.00 12.61 7.84
CA PRO A 259 1.63 13.61 8.70
C PRO A 259 2.46 14.63 7.91
N ASP A 260 2.67 15.83 8.48
CA ASP A 260 3.47 16.91 7.86
C ASP A 260 4.96 16.55 7.61
N LYS A 261 5.40 15.37 8.09
CA LYS A 261 6.76 14.85 7.89
C LYS A 261 6.70 13.41 7.42
N ILE A 262 7.64 13.07 6.54
CA ILE A 262 7.81 11.70 6.06
C ILE A 262 8.36 10.82 7.19
N SER A 263 7.64 9.75 7.52
CA SER A 263 8.21 8.60 8.21
C SER A 263 9.17 7.86 7.28
N ASN A 264 10.47 7.98 7.56
CA ASN A 264 11.54 7.37 6.77
C ASN A 264 11.48 5.85 6.78
N ILE A 265 11.20 5.27 7.95
CA ILE A 265 11.08 3.82 8.12
C ILE A 265 9.90 3.28 7.30
N LEU A 266 8.77 3.99 7.29
CA LEU A 266 7.63 3.58 6.49
C LEU A 266 7.93 3.69 4.98
N ALA A 267 8.57 4.79 4.55
CA ALA A 267 8.95 4.96 3.15
C ALA A 267 9.89 3.84 2.66
N ILE A 268 10.87 3.45 3.49
CA ILE A 268 11.75 2.30 3.21
C ILE A 268 10.96 1.00 3.10
N GLY A 269 10.03 0.76 4.04
CA GLY A 269 9.21 -0.43 4.06
C GLY A 269 8.37 -0.58 2.79
N VAL A 270 7.64 0.47 2.44
CA VAL A 270 6.83 0.52 1.22
C VAL A 270 7.68 0.25 -0.03
N TYR A 271 8.83 0.91 -0.15
CA TYR A 271 9.73 0.69 -1.29
C TYR A 271 10.23 -0.76 -1.38
N ILE A 272 10.67 -1.35 -0.27
CA ILE A 272 11.17 -2.73 -0.24
C ILE A 272 10.06 -3.71 -0.63
N VAL A 273 8.85 -3.52 -0.09
CA VAL A 273 7.70 -4.39 -0.39
C VAL A 273 7.32 -4.28 -1.87
N CYS A 274 7.22 -3.07 -2.43
CA CYS A 274 6.95 -2.89 -3.87
C CYS A 274 8.07 -3.43 -4.76
N SER A 275 9.34 -3.29 -4.34
CA SER A 275 10.47 -3.85 -5.08
C SER A 275 10.40 -5.39 -5.10
N LYS A 276 10.02 -6.03 -3.99
CA LYS A 276 9.82 -7.48 -3.94
C LYS A 276 8.59 -7.91 -4.72
N LEU A 277 7.49 -7.15 -4.64
CA LEU A 277 6.29 -7.38 -5.43
C LEU A 277 6.62 -7.40 -6.92
N ASN A 278 7.43 -6.45 -7.41
CA ASN A 278 7.87 -6.42 -8.81
C ASN A 278 8.63 -7.71 -9.19
N VAL A 279 9.54 -8.19 -8.34
CA VAL A 279 10.28 -9.44 -8.57
C VAL A 279 9.36 -10.66 -8.55
N ASN A 280 8.49 -10.76 -7.55
CA ASN A 280 7.58 -11.88 -7.38
C ASN A 280 6.52 -11.93 -8.49
N TYR A 281 5.97 -10.78 -8.88
CA TYR A 281 5.03 -10.66 -9.99
C TYR A 281 5.65 -11.15 -11.30
N GLN A 282 6.88 -10.72 -11.60
CA GLN A 282 7.63 -11.19 -12.76
C GLN A 282 7.81 -12.71 -12.71
N ASN A 283 8.24 -13.27 -11.57
CA ASN A 283 8.40 -14.72 -11.42
C ASN A 283 7.09 -15.51 -11.56
N CYS A 284 5.95 -14.96 -11.12
CA CYS A 284 4.65 -15.63 -11.18
C CYS A 284 4.01 -15.57 -12.57
N PHE A 285 4.17 -14.46 -13.30
CA PHE A 285 3.36 -14.18 -14.49
C PHE A 285 4.15 -13.96 -15.78
N THR A 286 5.48 -13.84 -15.73
CA THR A 286 6.28 -13.51 -16.91
C THR A 286 7.25 -14.64 -17.23
N LYS A 287 7.26 -15.06 -18.51
CA LYS A 287 8.23 -16.04 -19.02
C LYS A 287 9.53 -15.38 -19.47
N SER A 288 9.57 -14.04 -19.52
CA SER A 288 10.69 -13.29 -20.07
C SER A 288 11.58 -12.78 -18.94
N LYS A 289 12.89 -13.05 -19.04
CA LYS A 289 13.92 -12.50 -18.14
C LYS A 289 14.22 -11.03 -18.49
N LYS A 290 13.21 -10.18 -18.62
CA LYS A 290 13.46 -8.74 -18.78
C LYS A 290 14.12 -8.19 -17.52
N LEU A 291 15.07 -7.28 -17.70
CA LEU A 291 15.69 -6.55 -16.59
C LEU A 291 14.61 -5.83 -15.79
N HIS A 292 14.64 -5.96 -14.46
CA HIS A 292 13.73 -5.29 -13.54
C HIS A 292 13.79 -3.76 -13.73
N ASN A 293 12.84 -3.21 -14.49
CA ASN A 293 12.59 -1.78 -14.54
C ASN A 293 11.81 -1.40 -13.27
N PHE A 294 12.42 -0.59 -12.42
CA PHE A 294 11.89 -0.16 -11.14
C PHE A 294 12.61 1.13 -10.76
N PRO A 295 11.90 2.14 -10.22
CA PRO A 295 12.51 3.40 -9.78
C PRO A 295 13.57 3.14 -8.70
N SER A 296 14.61 3.98 -8.64
CA SER A 296 15.54 3.95 -7.51
C SER A 296 14.85 4.46 -6.24
N PHE A 297 15.38 4.12 -5.06
CA PHE A 297 14.86 4.64 -3.80
C PHE A 297 14.89 6.17 -3.78
N ASP A 298 16.00 6.77 -4.21
CA ASP A 298 16.15 8.23 -4.30
C ASP A 298 15.08 8.87 -5.18
N ASN A 299 14.71 8.23 -6.30
CA ASN A 299 13.63 8.72 -7.13
C ASN A 299 12.27 8.67 -6.43
N PHE A 300 11.96 7.54 -5.78
CA PHE A 300 10.73 7.41 -5.02
C PHE A 300 10.68 8.43 -3.87
N TYR A 301 11.75 8.58 -3.10
CA TYR A 301 11.81 9.46 -1.96
C TYR A 301 11.65 10.93 -2.35
N ALA A 302 12.33 11.38 -3.42
CA ALA A 302 12.17 12.73 -3.94
C ALA A 302 10.73 13.01 -4.40
N ILE A 303 10.09 12.05 -5.08
CA ILE A 303 8.70 12.19 -5.52
C ILE A 303 7.74 12.18 -4.33
N LEU A 304 7.98 11.32 -3.33
CA LEU A 304 7.21 11.29 -2.09
C LEU A 304 7.30 12.63 -1.35
N GLU A 305 8.49 13.24 -1.29
CA GLU A 305 8.69 14.57 -0.72
C GLU A 305 7.90 15.66 -1.46
N MET A 306 7.87 15.62 -2.79
CA MET A 306 7.04 16.54 -3.58
C MET A 306 5.56 16.35 -3.27
N TYR A 307 5.09 15.12 -3.17
CA TYR A 307 3.70 14.79 -2.88
C TYR A 307 3.28 15.22 -1.46
N VAL A 308 4.07 14.88 -0.42
CA VAL A 308 3.78 15.27 0.97
C VAL A 308 3.82 16.79 1.16
N ASN A 309 4.74 17.48 0.48
CA ASN A 309 4.82 18.95 0.52
C ASN A 309 3.84 19.66 -0.45
N LYS A 310 2.90 18.94 -1.06
CA LYS A 310 1.91 19.49 -2.00
C LYS A 310 2.52 20.24 -3.19
N LYS A 311 3.73 19.86 -3.60
CA LYS A 311 4.40 20.31 -4.82
C LYS A 311 4.09 19.41 -6.02
N ALA A 312 3.50 18.24 -5.77
CA ALA A 312 2.96 17.34 -6.78
C ALA A 312 1.58 16.88 -6.31
N GLU A 313 0.59 16.98 -7.19
CA GLU A 313 -0.79 16.61 -6.87
C GLU A 313 -1.24 15.36 -7.62
N PRO A 314 -2.00 14.47 -6.97
CA PRO A 314 -2.49 13.26 -7.60
C PRO A 314 -3.70 13.59 -8.49
N VAL A 315 -3.54 13.38 -9.80
CA VAL A 315 -4.60 13.52 -10.79
C VAL A 315 -4.86 12.18 -11.46
N ALA A 316 -6.05 11.99 -12.03
CA ALA A 316 -6.36 10.80 -12.81
C ALA A 316 -6.82 11.15 -14.21
N CYS A 317 -6.45 10.31 -15.18
CA CYS A 317 -6.87 10.52 -16.56
C CYS A 317 -8.36 10.23 -16.75
N LEU A 318 -9.11 11.19 -17.30
CA LEU A 318 -10.53 11.05 -17.64
C LEU A 318 -10.82 9.86 -18.58
N GLY A 319 -9.86 9.49 -19.44
CA GLY A 319 -10.05 8.45 -20.44
C GLY A 319 -9.79 7.02 -19.95
N CYS A 320 -8.96 6.83 -18.92
CA CYS A 320 -8.54 5.50 -18.48
C CYS A 320 -8.38 5.35 -16.96
N ASN A 321 -8.74 6.38 -16.18
CA ASN A 321 -8.72 6.41 -14.72
C ASN A 321 -7.36 6.04 -14.08
N THR A 322 -6.29 6.16 -14.86
CA THR A 322 -4.93 5.92 -14.36
C THR A 322 -4.50 7.13 -13.55
N PRO A 323 -4.17 6.97 -12.26
CA PRO A 323 -3.63 8.05 -11.46
C PRO A 323 -2.17 8.32 -11.85
N TYR A 324 -1.76 9.57 -11.75
CA TYR A 324 -0.38 10.04 -11.88
C TYR A 324 -0.21 11.36 -11.12
N LEU A 325 1.01 11.88 -11.06
CA LEU A 325 1.29 13.14 -10.40
C LEU A 325 1.40 14.27 -11.41
N ASP A 326 0.64 15.33 -11.20
CA ASP A 326 0.85 16.63 -11.83
C ASP A 326 1.81 17.47 -10.97
N LEU A 327 2.80 18.10 -11.59
CA LEU A 327 3.88 18.81 -10.89
C LEU A 327 3.56 20.31 -10.85
N LYS A 328 3.42 20.88 -9.65
CA LYS A 328 2.95 22.26 -9.44
C LYS A 328 4.05 23.30 -9.18
N ASP A 329 5.34 22.96 -9.26
CA ASP A 329 6.41 23.87 -8.79
C ASP A 329 6.67 25.08 -9.74
N PRO A 330 6.38 26.33 -9.32
CA PRO A 330 6.64 27.53 -10.14
C PRO A 330 8.14 27.89 -10.28
N LYS A 331 9.05 27.30 -9.48
CA LYS A 331 10.51 27.49 -9.63
C LYS A 331 11.12 26.56 -10.69
N CYS A 332 10.36 25.58 -11.20
CA CYS A 332 10.78 24.67 -12.28
C CYS A 332 10.36 25.18 -13.69
N ALA A 333 10.13 26.49 -13.82
CA ALA A 333 9.49 27.16 -14.96
C ALA A 333 10.21 27.09 -16.32
N GLN A 334 11.38 26.45 -16.45
CA GLN A 334 12.07 26.34 -17.75
C GLN A 334 12.09 24.92 -18.33
N GLU A 335 11.89 23.87 -17.54
CA GLU A 335 11.84 22.48 -18.04
C GLU A 335 10.50 21.75 -17.78
N TYR A 336 9.64 22.26 -16.91
CA TYR A 336 8.48 21.52 -16.38
C TYR A 336 7.10 22.18 -16.58
N LEU A 337 6.98 23.20 -17.44
CA LEU A 337 5.66 23.70 -17.89
C LEU A 337 4.91 22.69 -18.81
N SER A 338 5.47 21.50 -19.02
CA SER A 338 4.81 20.42 -19.73
C SER A 338 3.83 19.70 -18.81
N VAL A 339 2.54 19.90 -19.04
CA VAL A 339 1.48 18.98 -18.58
C VAL A 339 1.94 17.56 -18.89
N ILE A 340 2.16 16.74 -17.86
CA ILE A 340 2.60 15.36 -18.05
C ILE A 340 1.41 14.63 -18.67
N PRO A 341 1.49 14.18 -19.93
CA PRO A 341 0.39 13.43 -20.52
C PRO A 341 0.21 12.12 -19.74
N CYS A 342 -1.04 11.66 -19.61
CA CYS A 342 -1.33 10.42 -18.89
C CYS A 342 -0.33 9.31 -19.27
N PRO A 343 0.42 8.73 -18.32
CA PRO A 343 1.52 7.83 -18.64
C PRO A 343 1.04 6.56 -19.37
N LYS A 344 -0.22 6.16 -19.18
CA LYS A 344 -0.85 5.01 -19.83
C LYS A 344 -1.35 5.30 -21.24
N CYS A 345 -2.14 6.37 -21.44
CA CYS A 345 -2.85 6.61 -22.72
C CYS A 345 -2.39 7.86 -23.48
N LYS A 346 -1.45 8.63 -22.92
CA LYS A 346 -0.86 9.85 -23.48
C LYS A 346 -1.86 11.00 -23.76
N LYS A 347 -3.06 10.95 -23.18
CA LYS A 347 -4.05 12.04 -23.26
C LYS A 347 -3.81 13.10 -22.19
N ASN A 348 -4.13 14.36 -22.51
CA ASN A 348 -4.06 15.52 -21.62
C ASN A 348 -5.46 15.91 -21.14
N ALA A 349 -6.10 14.98 -20.43
CA ALA A 349 -7.45 15.16 -19.92
C ALA A 349 -7.51 14.48 -18.56
N GLU A 350 -7.64 15.27 -17.51
CA GLU A 350 -7.48 14.83 -16.13
C GLU A 350 -8.52 15.45 -15.20
N TYR A 351 -8.73 14.79 -14.07
CA TYR A 351 -9.52 15.27 -12.95
C TYR A 351 -8.72 15.14 -11.66
N ASP A 352 -8.99 16.03 -10.70
CA ASP A 352 -8.41 15.92 -9.37
C ASP A 352 -9.03 14.71 -8.66
N ILE A 353 -8.17 13.82 -8.17
CA ILE A 353 -8.60 12.62 -7.45
C ILE A 353 -9.22 13.00 -6.10
N ASN A 354 -8.85 14.14 -5.51
CA ASN A 354 -9.31 14.57 -4.20
C ASN A 354 -10.58 15.43 -4.22
N GLU A 355 -11.07 15.84 -5.40
CA GLU A 355 -12.29 16.66 -5.55
C GLU A 355 -13.54 15.84 -5.95
N ASN A 356 -13.42 14.52 -6.11
CA ASN A 356 -14.50 13.62 -6.54
C ASN A 356 -15.11 12.79 -5.41
#